data_AF-A0AAK5-F1
#
_entry.id   AF-A0AAK5-F1
#
_cell.length_a   1.000
_cell.length_b   1.000
_cell.length_c   1.000
_cell.angle_alpha   90.00
_cell.angle_beta   90.00
_cell.angle_gamma   90.00
#
_symmetry.space_group_name_H-M   'P 1'
#
loop_
_entity.id
_entity.type
_entity.pdbx_description
1 polymer ?
#
loop_
_entity_poly.entity_id
_entity_poly.type
_entity_poly.pdbx_seq_one_letter_code
_entity_poly.pdbx_strand_id
1 'polypeptide(L)'
;PDGFGFLRSASANYATSTDDVYISSGQIKKFSLRTGDVVCGEIRPPGDKERYFTLTKVQSINSTEINELRKYIHFDNLLPLYPEESLILENNISGDNKKDINMRAVDIVAPLGKGQRALIVAPPRTGKTILLQQMAHSIATNYPEIELIVLLIDERPEEVTDMMRSVKGEVVSSTFDEPAYRHVQLAEIVIEKAKRMVEHKKDVVILLDSITRLARAYNAVIPSSGKVLTGGVDSNALQRPKRFFGAARNIENGGSLTIIA
;
A
#
# COMPACT_ATOMS: atom_id res chain seq x y z
N PRO A 1 -1.04 -21.62 6.37
CA PRO A 1 -1.54 -22.78 7.14
C PRO A 1 -2.00 -23.96 6.28
N ASP A 2 -2.57 -23.75 5.09
CA ASP A 2 -2.96 -24.87 4.19
C ASP A 2 -2.15 -24.95 2.89
N GLY A 3 -1.15 -24.06 2.73
CA GLY A 3 -0.21 -24.08 1.61
C GLY A 3 -0.75 -23.61 0.26
N PHE A 4 -2.06 -23.40 0.11
CA PHE A 4 -2.67 -22.76 -1.06
C PHE A 4 -2.83 -21.25 -0.88
N GLY A 5 -3.15 -20.54 -1.97
CA GLY A 5 -3.37 -19.10 -1.98
C GLY A 5 -4.51 -18.66 -2.91
N PHE A 6 -4.87 -17.38 -2.82
CA PHE A 6 -5.86 -16.75 -3.69
C PHE A 6 -5.31 -15.43 -4.22
N LEU A 7 -5.47 -15.19 -5.53
CA LEU A 7 -5.27 -13.87 -6.11
C LEU A 7 -6.52 -13.04 -5.87
N ARG A 8 -6.33 -11.93 -5.16
CA ARG A 8 -7.39 -10.98 -4.83
C ARG A 8 -7.41 -9.87 -5.85
N SER A 9 -8.60 -9.41 -6.23
CA SER A 9 -8.74 -8.29 -7.16
C SER A 9 -8.56 -6.93 -6.47
N ALA A 10 -7.83 -6.02 -7.12
CA ALA A 10 -7.75 -4.62 -6.71
C ALA A 10 -9.12 -3.92 -6.80
N SER A 11 -9.97 -4.29 -7.78
CA SER A 11 -11.32 -3.72 -7.93
C SER A 11 -12.25 -4.02 -6.75
N ALA A 12 -11.98 -5.11 -6.02
CA ALA A 12 -12.69 -5.49 -4.80
C ALA A 12 -11.96 -5.01 -3.53
N ASN A 13 -11.02 -4.06 -3.65
CA ASN A 13 -10.14 -3.63 -2.57
C ASN A 13 -9.40 -4.80 -1.90
N TYR A 14 -9.06 -5.85 -2.63
CA TYR A 14 -8.49 -7.09 -2.09
C TYR A 14 -9.35 -7.83 -1.06
N ALA A 15 -10.67 -7.56 -1.05
CA ALA A 15 -11.62 -8.36 -0.28
C ALA A 15 -11.72 -9.78 -0.85
N THR A 16 -12.24 -10.68 -0.02
CA THR A 16 -12.62 -12.02 -0.48
C THR A 16 -13.78 -11.93 -1.46
N SER A 17 -13.60 -12.46 -2.66
CA SER A 17 -14.64 -12.48 -3.72
C SER A 17 -14.82 -13.90 -4.28
N THR A 18 -15.97 -14.14 -4.91
CA THR A 18 -16.20 -15.34 -5.73
C THR A 18 -15.31 -15.37 -6.97
N ASP A 19 -14.86 -14.20 -7.42
CA ASP A 19 -14.00 -14.04 -8.60
C ASP A 19 -12.51 -14.26 -8.28
N ASP A 20 -12.18 -14.61 -7.03
CA ASP A 20 -10.81 -14.87 -6.63
C ASP A 20 -10.25 -16.11 -7.34
N VAL A 21 -8.98 -16.03 -7.73
CA VAL A 21 -8.30 -17.10 -8.46
C VAL A 21 -7.49 -17.94 -7.48
N TYR A 22 -7.83 -19.21 -7.39
CA TYR A 22 -7.10 -20.21 -6.63
C TYR A 22 -5.71 -20.45 -7.22
N ILE A 23 -4.70 -20.49 -6.34
CA ILE A 23 -3.33 -20.90 -6.64
C ILE A 23 -2.97 -22.12 -5.79
N SER A 24 -2.51 -23.16 -6.48
CA SER A 24 -2.06 -24.38 -5.82
C SER A 24 -0.76 -24.19 -5.04
N SER A 25 -0.58 -24.99 -3.99
CA SER A 25 0.66 -25.05 -3.21
C SER A 25 1.89 -25.40 -4.06
N GLY A 26 1.70 -26.22 -5.09
CA GLY A 26 2.75 -26.57 -6.06
C GLY A 26 3.24 -25.37 -6.86
N GLN A 27 2.31 -24.51 -7.32
CA GLN A 27 2.67 -23.27 -8.03
C GLN A 27 3.35 -22.27 -7.10
N ILE A 28 2.84 -22.10 -5.87
CA ILE A 28 3.46 -21.22 -4.86
C ILE A 28 4.92 -21.64 -4.62
N LYS A 29 5.18 -22.93 -4.42
CA LYS A 29 6.53 -23.45 -4.22
C LYS A 29 7.40 -23.31 -5.47
N LYS A 30 6.85 -23.64 -6.65
CA LYS A 30 7.59 -23.59 -7.93
C LYS A 30 8.11 -22.19 -8.23
N PHE A 31 7.30 -21.16 -8.00
CA PHE A 31 7.64 -19.77 -8.29
C PHE A 31 8.08 -18.98 -7.05
N SER A 32 8.21 -19.64 -5.89
CA SER A 32 8.55 -19.00 -4.60
C SER A 32 7.66 -17.79 -4.25
N LEU A 33 6.37 -17.90 -4.57
CA LEU A 33 5.41 -16.81 -4.36
C LEU A 33 5.21 -16.54 -2.87
N ARG A 34 5.03 -15.27 -2.53
CA ARG A 34 4.67 -14.78 -1.21
C ARG A 34 3.45 -13.88 -1.30
N THR A 35 2.81 -13.66 -0.16
CA THR A 35 1.72 -12.69 -0.05
C THR A 35 2.20 -11.32 -0.56
N GLY A 36 1.37 -10.65 -1.36
CA GLY A 36 1.70 -9.38 -2.00
C GLY A 36 2.21 -9.51 -3.44
N ASP A 37 2.63 -10.69 -3.89
CA ASP A 37 3.07 -10.86 -5.28
C ASP A 37 1.90 -10.64 -6.24
N VAL A 38 2.09 -9.77 -7.24
CA VAL A 38 1.14 -9.55 -8.32
C VAL A 38 1.42 -10.59 -9.39
N VAL A 39 0.46 -11.49 -9.63
CA VAL A 39 0.63 -12.60 -10.56
C VAL A 39 -0.34 -12.44 -11.72
N CYS A 40 0.18 -12.45 -12.94
CA CYS A 40 -0.62 -12.45 -14.16
C CYS A 40 -0.45 -13.79 -14.88
N GLY A 41 -1.54 -14.30 -15.46
CA GLY A 41 -1.52 -15.59 -16.13
C GLY A 41 -2.87 -16.03 -16.67
N GLU A 42 -2.87 -17.20 -17.28
CA GLU A 42 -4.06 -17.84 -17.81
C GLU A 42 -4.84 -18.49 -16.66
N ILE A 43 -6.16 -18.28 -16.66
CA ILE A 43 -7.08 -18.87 -15.69
C ILE A 43 -8.06 -19.79 -16.40
N ARG A 44 -8.56 -20.78 -15.68
CA ARG A 44 -9.70 -21.60 -16.12
C ARG A 44 -10.90 -21.40 -15.19
N PRO A 45 -12.14 -21.45 -15.71
CA PRO A 45 -13.32 -21.45 -14.87
C PRO A 45 -13.35 -22.68 -13.94
N PRO A 46 -14.04 -22.58 -12.80
CA PRO A 46 -14.27 -23.73 -11.92
C PRO A 46 -15.02 -24.85 -12.65
N GLY A 47 -14.61 -26.10 -12.45
CA GLY A 47 -15.41 -27.27 -12.85
C GLY A 47 -16.56 -27.55 -11.87
N ASP A 48 -17.35 -28.60 -12.13
CA ASP A 48 -18.56 -28.94 -11.35
C ASP A 48 -18.35 -29.12 -9.84
N LYS A 49 -17.12 -29.44 -9.40
CA LYS A 49 -16.76 -29.67 -7.99
C LYS A 49 -15.93 -28.52 -7.38
N GLU A 50 -15.60 -27.51 -8.17
CA GLU A 50 -14.75 -26.39 -7.75
C GLU A 50 -15.58 -25.12 -7.59
N ARG A 51 -15.18 -24.23 -6.67
CA ARG A 51 -15.90 -22.97 -6.40
C ARG A 51 -15.23 -21.74 -6.98
N TYR A 52 -13.95 -21.84 -7.33
CA TYR A 52 -13.11 -20.70 -7.69
C TYR A 52 -12.44 -20.92 -9.04
N PHE A 53 -12.15 -19.83 -9.75
CA PHE A 53 -11.24 -19.86 -10.88
C PHE A 53 -9.89 -20.43 -10.45
N THR A 54 -9.19 -21.13 -11.34
CA THR A 54 -7.88 -21.70 -11.03
C THR A 54 -6.84 -21.18 -12.01
N LEU A 55 -5.69 -20.74 -11.48
CA LEU A 55 -4.55 -20.31 -12.29
C LEU A 55 -3.94 -21.54 -12.97
N THR A 56 -3.92 -21.59 -14.30
CA THR A 56 -3.36 -22.73 -15.06
C THR A 56 -1.89 -22.49 -15.38
N LYS A 57 -1.57 -21.30 -15.88
CA LYS A 57 -0.23 -20.92 -16.32
C LYS A 57 0.08 -19.51 -15.86
N VAL A 58 1.17 -19.37 -15.11
CA VAL A 58 1.73 -18.06 -14.76
C VAL A 58 2.45 -17.51 -15.99
N GLN A 59 2.28 -16.23 -16.29
CA GLN A 59 2.97 -15.51 -17.37
C GLN A 59 4.00 -14.52 -16.81
N SER A 60 3.61 -13.72 -15.81
CA SER A 60 4.49 -12.74 -15.16
C SER A 60 4.21 -12.62 -13.67
N ILE A 61 5.22 -12.16 -12.93
CA ILE A 61 5.17 -11.90 -11.49
C ILE A 61 5.77 -10.50 -11.25
N ASN A 62 5.05 -9.64 -10.54
CA ASN A 62 5.44 -8.25 -10.26
C ASN A 62 5.89 -7.51 -11.54
N SER A 63 5.08 -7.62 -12.60
CA SER A 63 5.34 -7.03 -13.92
C SER A 63 6.63 -7.50 -14.61
N THR A 64 7.26 -8.58 -14.13
CA THR A 64 8.43 -9.22 -14.73
C THR A 64 8.02 -10.55 -15.35
N GLU A 65 8.34 -10.78 -16.62
CA GLU A 65 8.09 -12.08 -17.25
C GLU A 65 8.87 -13.19 -16.55
N ILE A 66 8.29 -14.39 -16.47
CA ILE A 66 8.93 -15.53 -15.79
C ILE A 66 10.31 -15.85 -16.36
N ASN A 67 10.50 -15.71 -17.67
CA ASN A 67 11.77 -15.99 -18.33
C ASN A 67 12.88 -15.02 -17.90
N GLU A 68 12.51 -13.82 -17.46
CA GLU A 68 13.43 -12.76 -17.02
C GLU A 68 13.52 -12.65 -15.50
N LEU A 69 12.72 -13.43 -14.77
CA LEU A 69 12.63 -13.38 -13.32
C LEU A 69 13.96 -13.83 -12.69
N ARG A 70 14.79 -12.85 -12.34
CA ARG A 70 16.05 -13.09 -11.63
C ARG A 70 15.78 -13.31 -10.14
N LYS A 71 16.73 -13.96 -9.47
CA LYS A 71 16.76 -14.00 -8.01
C LYS A 71 16.85 -12.56 -7.49
N TYR A 72 15.99 -12.22 -6.56
CA TYR A 72 15.96 -10.94 -5.86
C TYR A 72 16.16 -11.18 -4.35
N ILE A 73 16.56 -10.13 -3.63
CA ILE A 73 16.78 -10.18 -2.19
C ILE A 73 15.46 -9.82 -1.49
N HIS A 74 15.11 -10.55 -0.44
CA HIS A 74 13.91 -10.25 0.35
C HIS A 74 14.01 -8.88 1.03
N PHE A 75 12.88 -8.19 1.15
CA PHE A 75 12.78 -6.83 1.67
C PHE A 75 13.45 -6.64 3.03
N ASP A 76 13.29 -7.61 3.93
CA ASP A 76 13.86 -7.56 5.27
C ASP A 76 15.40 -7.67 5.28
N ASN A 77 16.01 -8.18 4.20
CA ASN A 77 17.46 -8.31 4.03
C ASN A 77 18.06 -7.20 3.15
N LEU A 78 17.25 -6.30 2.61
CA LEU A 78 17.73 -5.15 1.86
C LEU A 78 18.36 -4.13 2.82
N LEU A 79 19.45 -3.49 2.40
CA LEU A 79 20.17 -2.51 3.21
C LEU A 79 19.42 -1.17 3.23
N PRO A 80 18.89 -0.72 4.39
CA PRO A 80 18.18 0.54 4.48
C PRO A 80 19.16 1.73 4.50
N LEU A 81 18.85 2.76 3.71
CA LEU A 81 19.56 4.04 3.71
C LEU A 81 18.62 5.18 4.08
N TYR A 82 19.20 6.36 4.35
CA TYR A 82 18.44 7.60 4.32
C TYR A 82 18.00 7.90 2.87
N PRO A 83 16.90 8.66 2.68
CA PRO A 83 16.53 9.17 1.36
C PRO A 83 17.65 10.04 0.78
N GLU A 84 18.10 9.71 -0.43
CA GLU A 84 19.15 10.45 -1.15
C GLU A 84 18.58 11.25 -2.33
N GLU A 85 17.44 10.80 -2.88
CA GLU A 85 16.72 11.48 -3.96
C GLU A 85 15.50 12.22 -3.41
N SER A 86 15.37 13.51 -3.76
CA SER A 86 14.25 14.35 -3.36
C SER A 86 13.01 14.10 -4.20
N LEU A 87 11.84 14.14 -3.57
CA LEU A 87 10.52 14.16 -4.21
C LEU A 87 9.99 15.60 -4.18
N ILE A 88 10.20 16.32 -5.29
CA ILE A 88 9.76 17.70 -5.48
C ILE A 88 8.26 17.68 -5.82
N LEU A 89 7.46 18.30 -4.96
CA LEU A 89 6.00 18.31 -5.10
C LEU A 89 5.48 19.51 -5.91
N GLU A 90 6.25 20.59 -6.02
CA GLU A 90 5.87 21.75 -6.83
C GLU A 90 5.61 21.34 -8.30
N ASN A 91 4.38 21.58 -8.76
CA ASN A 91 3.99 21.40 -10.16
C ASN A 91 4.03 22.74 -10.89
N ASN A 92 4.81 22.82 -11.98
CA ASN A 92 4.87 24.01 -12.84
C ASN A 92 3.81 24.01 -13.97
N ILE A 93 2.99 22.96 -14.07
CA ILE A 93 2.10 22.71 -15.23
C ILE A 93 0.75 23.44 -15.13
N SER A 94 0.45 24.07 -13.99
CA SER A 94 -0.79 24.85 -13.80
C SER A 94 -0.78 26.12 -14.65
N GLY A 95 -1.27 26.04 -15.89
CA GLY A 95 -1.46 27.16 -16.82
C GLY A 95 -2.51 28.20 -16.38
N ASP A 96 -3.15 27.99 -15.23
CA ASP A 96 -3.97 28.98 -14.54
C ASP A 96 -3.19 29.54 -13.34
N ASN A 97 -3.27 30.86 -13.13
CA ASN A 97 -2.61 31.68 -12.10
C ASN A 97 -2.76 31.23 -10.62
N LYS A 98 -3.24 30.02 -10.32
CA LYS A 98 -3.16 29.39 -9.00
C LYS A 98 -1.83 28.65 -8.87
N LYS A 99 -0.81 29.38 -8.41
CA LYS A 99 0.44 28.79 -7.92
C LYS A 99 0.11 27.67 -6.93
N ASP A 100 0.78 26.53 -7.05
CA ASP A 100 0.68 25.42 -6.10
C ASP A 100 1.37 25.78 -4.77
N ILE A 101 0.75 26.70 -4.02
CA ILE A 101 1.33 27.28 -2.80
C ILE A 101 1.57 26.18 -1.75
N ASN A 102 0.68 25.20 -1.67
CA ASN A 102 0.75 24.14 -0.67
C ASN A 102 1.94 23.23 -0.91
N MET A 103 2.12 22.71 -2.12
CA MET A 103 3.25 21.81 -2.41
C MET A 103 4.59 22.54 -2.32
N ARG A 104 4.64 23.80 -2.79
CA ARG A 104 5.83 24.66 -2.62
C ARG A 104 6.17 24.88 -1.15
N ALA A 105 5.18 25.09 -0.30
CA ALA A 105 5.40 25.23 1.13
C ALA A 105 5.95 23.93 1.75
N VAL A 106 5.44 22.78 1.32
CA VAL A 106 5.98 21.47 1.76
C VAL A 106 7.43 21.31 1.32
N ASP A 107 7.76 21.57 0.05
CA ASP A 107 9.13 21.45 -0.47
C ASP A 107 10.13 22.33 0.29
N ILE A 108 9.71 23.51 0.77
CA ILE A 108 10.57 24.42 1.53
C ILE A 108 10.68 24.02 3.01
N VAL A 109 9.56 23.66 3.65
CA VAL A 109 9.50 23.49 5.11
C VAL A 109 9.83 22.06 5.54
N ALA A 110 9.39 21.07 4.76
CA ALA A 110 9.49 19.66 5.09
C ALA A 110 9.71 18.84 3.81
N PRO A 111 10.90 18.96 3.17
CA PRO A 111 11.19 18.26 1.93
C PRO A 111 11.04 16.75 2.09
N LEU A 112 10.47 16.10 1.08
CA LEU A 112 10.27 14.66 1.03
C LEU A 112 11.32 14.01 0.11
N GLY A 113 11.63 12.76 0.36
CA GLY A 113 12.54 11.98 -0.47
C GLY A 113 12.04 10.56 -0.70
N LYS A 114 12.66 9.88 -1.65
CA LYS A 114 12.40 8.46 -1.93
C LYS A 114 12.79 7.61 -0.72
N GLY A 115 11.83 6.89 -0.16
CA GLY A 115 12.01 6.13 1.08
C GLY A 115 11.66 6.90 2.36
N GLN A 116 11.06 8.09 2.25
CA GLN A 116 10.74 8.92 3.40
C GLN A 116 9.60 8.30 4.25
N ARG A 117 9.72 8.49 5.56
CA ARG A 117 8.64 8.25 6.53
C ARG A 117 8.10 9.60 7.00
N ALA A 118 6.93 9.98 6.50
CA ALA A 118 6.33 11.27 6.80
C ALA A 118 4.99 11.12 7.53
N LEU A 119 4.73 12.03 8.46
CA LEU A 119 3.48 12.10 9.21
C LEU A 119 2.90 13.52 9.09
N ILE A 120 1.67 13.61 8.60
CA ILE A 120 0.89 14.85 8.53
C ILE A 120 0.02 14.94 9.78
N VAL A 121 0.50 15.68 10.77
CA VAL A 121 -0.24 15.91 12.00
C VAL A 121 -1.26 17.03 11.77
N ALA A 122 -2.54 16.67 11.73
CA ALA A 122 -3.63 17.58 11.44
C ALA A 122 -4.83 17.29 12.34
N PRO A 123 -5.41 18.31 13.02
CA PRO A 123 -6.73 18.19 13.65
C PRO A 123 -7.84 17.87 12.62
N PRO A 124 -9.01 17.40 13.07
CA PRO A 124 -10.15 17.23 12.18
C PRO A 124 -10.52 18.53 11.45
N ARG A 125 -10.91 18.42 10.17
CA ARG A 125 -11.38 19.53 9.31
C ARG A 125 -10.34 20.63 9.01
N THR A 126 -9.04 20.35 9.09
CA THR A 126 -7.98 21.31 8.72
C THR A 126 -7.41 21.10 7.30
N GLY A 127 -8.11 20.35 6.44
CA GLY A 127 -7.72 20.17 5.04
C GLY A 127 -6.70 19.07 4.77
N LYS A 128 -6.52 18.10 5.67
CA LYS A 128 -5.63 16.93 5.49
C LYS A 128 -5.88 16.22 4.15
N THR A 129 -7.13 15.91 3.86
CA THR A 129 -7.54 15.19 2.64
C THR A 129 -7.17 15.96 1.38
N ILE A 130 -7.39 17.29 1.37
CA ILE A 130 -7.03 18.16 0.25
C ILE A 130 -5.52 18.17 0.04
N LEU A 131 -4.75 18.25 1.13
CA LEU A 131 -3.29 18.21 1.07
C LEU A 131 -2.78 16.88 0.51
N LEU A 132 -3.35 15.75 0.96
CA LEU A 132 -3.02 14.41 0.44
C LEU A 132 -3.39 14.26 -1.05
N GLN A 133 -4.54 14.78 -1.48
CA GLN A 133 -4.92 14.79 -2.90
C GLN A 133 -3.91 15.57 -3.74
N GLN A 134 -3.51 16.76 -3.28
CA GLN A 134 -2.50 17.57 -3.97
C GLN A 134 -1.15 16.85 -4.05
N MET A 135 -0.69 16.24 -2.96
CA MET A 135 0.52 15.41 -2.96
C MET A 135 0.41 14.26 -3.97
N ALA A 136 -0.74 13.58 -4.03
CA ALA A 136 -0.98 12.50 -4.98
C ALA A 136 -0.88 13.00 -6.43
N HIS A 137 -1.49 14.14 -6.75
CA HIS A 137 -1.41 14.75 -8.08
C HIS A 137 0.02 15.16 -8.44
N SER A 138 0.75 15.76 -7.51
CA SER A 138 2.15 16.14 -7.70
C SER A 138 3.05 14.96 -7.96
N ILE A 139 2.93 13.90 -7.17
CA ILE A 139 3.73 12.69 -7.35
C ILE A 139 3.39 12.03 -8.70
N ALA A 140 2.11 11.86 -9.01
CA ALA A 140 1.68 11.26 -10.29
C ALA A 140 2.09 12.07 -11.52
N THR A 141 2.27 13.39 -11.37
CA THR A 141 2.65 14.29 -12.48
C THR A 141 4.16 14.39 -12.65
N ASN A 142 4.88 14.61 -11.55
CA ASN A 142 6.33 14.81 -11.56
C ASN A 142 7.10 13.49 -11.67
N TYR A 143 6.54 12.39 -11.16
CA TYR A 143 7.19 11.09 -11.05
C TYR A 143 6.27 9.95 -11.52
N PRO A 144 5.89 9.92 -12.82
CA PRO A 144 4.98 8.91 -13.36
C PRO A 144 5.52 7.46 -13.27
N GLU A 145 6.82 7.28 -13.02
CA GLU A 145 7.46 5.99 -12.79
C GLU A 145 7.26 5.42 -11.38
N ILE A 146 6.84 6.25 -10.42
CA ILE A 146 6.58 5.84 -9.04
C ILE A 146 5.22 5.14 -8.95
N GLU A 147 5.19 3.98 -8.32
CA GLU A 147 3.95 3.27 -8.03
C GLU A 147 3.22 3.96 -6.87
N LEU A 148 2.19 4.74 -7.19
CA LEU A 148 1.39 5.48 -6.21
C LEU A 148 0.19 4.64 -5.73
N ILE A 149 0.15 4.38 -4.43
CA ILE A 149 -0.95 3.69 -3.74
C ILE A 149 -1.58 4.64 -2.72
N VAL A 150 -2.87 4.90 -2.83
CA VAL A 150 -3.65 5.61 -1.81
C VAL A 150 -4.45 4.60 -1.00
N LEU A 151 -4.12 4.48 0.28
CA LEU A 151 -4.75 3.55 1.22
C LEU A 151 -5.66 4.32 2.18
N LEU A 152 -6.97 4.12 2.05
CA LEU A 152 -7.98 4.77 2.88
C LEU A 152 -8.56 3.77 3.89
N ILE A 153 -8.45 4.07 5.17
CA ILE A 153 -8.85 3.19 6.27
C ILE A 153 -9.86 3.90 7.17
N ASP A 154 -11.02 3.26 7.36
CA ASP A 154 -12.09 3.69 8.26
C ASP A 154 -12.55 5.13 7.93
N GLU A 155 -12.64 5.43 6.64
CA GLU A 155 -13.01 6.75 6.15
C GLU A 155 -14.34 6.75 5.40
N ARG A 156 -14.90 7.95 5.18
CA ARG A 156 -16.25 8.09 4.64
C ARG A 156 -16.35 7.69 3.16
N PRO A 157 -17.42 6.99 2.74
CA PRO A 157 -17.61 6.57 1.34
C PRO A 157 -17.52 7.71 0.31
N GLU A 158 -18.05 8.89 0.64
CA GLU A 158 -17.99 10.07 -0.22
C GLU A 158 -16.56 10.61 -0.39
N GLU A 159 -15.74 10.57 0.67
CA GLU A 159 -14.33 10.99 0.62
C GLU A 159 -13.49 9.97 -0.17
N VAL A 160 -13.80 8.68 -0.04
CA VAL A 160 -13.21 7.61 -0.86
C VAL A 160 -13.54 7.83 -2.34
N THR A 161 -14.80 8.10 -2.66
CA THR A 161 -15.25 8.31 -4.04
C THR A 161 -14.59 9.52 -4.67
N ASP A 162 -14.44 10.60 -3.91
CA ASP A 162 -13.74 11.81 -4.34
C ASP A 162 -12.26 11.53 -4.66
N MET A 163 -11.57 10.83 -3.76
CA MET A 163 -10.17 10.41 -3.97
C MET A 163 -9.99 9.53 -5.21
N MET A 164 -10.87 8.54 -5.41
CA MET A 164 -10.83 7.62 -6.55
C MET A 164 -11.00 8.33 -7.90
N ARG A 165 -11.83 9.38 -7.95
CA ARG A 165 -12.06 10.14 -9.18
C ARG A 165 -10.95 11.16 -9.47
N SER A 166 -10.27 11.60 -8.42
CA SER A 166 -9.29 12.68 -8.48
C SER A 166 -7.88 12.17 -8.78
N VAL A 167 -7.45 11.09 -8.12
CA VAL A 167 -6.05 10.64 -8.14
C VAL A 167 -5.77 9.66 -9.27
N LYS A 168 -4.68 9.91 -10.01
CA LYS A 168 -4.11 8.94 -10.96
C LYS A 168 -3.15 8.01 -10.22
N GLY A 169 -3.67 6.87 -9.79
CA GLY A 169 -2.92 5.86 -9.05
C GLY A 169 -3.85 4.75 -8.58
N GLU A 170 -3.30 3.80 -7.84
CA GLU A 170 -4.11 2.76 -7.22
C GLU A 170 -4.75 3.29 -5.93
N VAL A 171 -6.08 3.44 -5.91
CA VAL A 171 -6.81 3.84 -4.71
C VAL A 171 -7.52 2.61 -4.14
N VAL A 172 -7.14 2.21 -2.92
CA VAL A 172 -7.74 1.09 -2.20
C VAL A 172 -8.28 1.55 -0.85
N SER A 173 -9.47 1.04 -0.51
CA SER A 173 -10.20 1.54 0.65
C SER A 173 -10.91 0.46 1.44
N SER A 174 -11.12 0.76 2.72
CA SER A 174 -12.03 0.05 3.60
C SER A 174 -12.76 1.12 4.43
N THR A 175 -14.01 1.39 4.10
CA THR A 175 -14.83 2.46 4.71
C THR A 175 -15.16 2.13 6.17
N PHE A 176 -15.68 3.11 6.92
CA PHE A 176 -16.07 2.91 8.32
C PHE A 176 -17.20 1.88 8.54
N ASP A 177 -17.90 1.47 7.48
CA ASP A 177 -18.92 0.42 7.52
C ASP A 177 -18.31 -0.99 7.67
N GLU A 178 -17.02 -1.13 7.34
CA GLU A 178 -16.29 -2.39 7.41
C GLU A 178 -15.77 -2.68 8.83
N PRO A 179 -15.68 -3.95 9.24
CA PRO A 179 -15.17 -4.32 10.55
C PRO A 179 -13.65 -4.10 10.67
N ALA A 180 -13.15 -3.91 11.89
CA ALA A 180 -11.73 -3.63 12.15
C ALA A 180 -10.75 -4.68 11.56
N TYR A 181 -11.14 -5.96 11.51
CA TYR A 181 -10.29 -7.00 10.89
C TYR A 181 -10.08 -6.75 9.40
N ARG A 182 -11.06 -6.15 8.71
CA ARG A 182 -10.99 -5.85 7.28
C ARG A 182 -9.98 -4.74 7.01
N HIS A 183 -9.97 -3.70 7.84
CA HIS A 183 -8.97 -2.62 7.78
C HIS A 183 -7.56 -3.18 7.94
N VAL A 184 -7.35 -4.04 8.95
CA VAL A 184 -6.06 -4.69 9.20
C VAL A 184 -5.67 -5.57 8.02
N GLN A 185 -6.59 -6.40 7.52
CA GLN A 185 -6.34 -7.27 6.37
C GLN A 185 -5.94 -6.48 5.12
N LEU A 186 -6.63 -5.38 4.82
CA LEU A 186 -6.31 -4.52 3.68
C LEU A 186 -4.91 -3.93 3.81
N ALA A 187 -4.61 -3.33 4.96
CA ALA A 187 -3.31 -2.72 5.22
C ALA A 187 -2.16 -3.74 5.09
N GLU A 188 -2.34 -4.96 5.60
CA GLU A 188 -1.35 -6.03 5.50
C GLU A 188 -1.13 -6.50 4.06
N ILE A 189 -2.18 -6.60 3.23
CA ILE A 189 -2.02 -6.94 1.81
C ILE A 189 -1.28 -5.83 1.07
N VAL A 190 -1.65 -4.56 1.31
CA VAL A 190 -1.07 -3.40 0.62
C VAL A 190 0.41 -3.24 0.98
N ILE A 191 0.78 -3.38 2.26
CA ILE A 191 2.18 -3.26 2.66
C ILE A 191 3.03 -4.41 2.12
N GLU A 192 2.50 -5.64 2.09
CA GLU A 192 3.23 -6.76 1.50
C GLU A 192 3.38 -6.59 -0.01
N LYS A 193 2.34 -6.13 -0.72
CA LYS A 193 2.42 -5.77 -2.14
C LYS A 193 3.50 -4.72 -2.41
N ALA A 194 3.52 -3.64 -1.63
CA ALA A 194 4.53 -2.59 -1.75
C ALA A 194 5.95 -3.13 -1.51
N LYS A 195 6.15 -4.00 -0.50
CA LYS A 195 7.44 -4.65 -0.28
C LYS A 195 7.88 -5.50 -1.46
N ARG A 196 6.96 -6.27 -2.08
CA ARG A 196 7.27 -7.07 -3.27
C ARG A 196 7.69 -6.17 -4.43
N MET A 197 7.00 -5.06 -4.66
CA MET A 197 7.39 -4.08 -5.68
C MET A 197 8.81 -3.53 -5.45
N VAL A 198 9.16 -3.19 -4.20
CA VAL A 198 10.49 -2.68 -3.84
C VAL A 198 11.59 -3.73 -4.01
N GLU A 199 11.31 -5.00 -3.71
CA GLU A 199 12.25 -6.11 -3.98
C GLU A 199 12.58 -6.22 -5.49
N HIS A 200 11.67 -5.76 -6.35
CA HIS A 200 11.85 -5.61 -7.80
C HIS A 200 12.36 -4.22 -8.22
N LYS A 201 12.99 -3.48 -7.30
CA LYS A 201 13.62 -2.18 -7.50
C LYS A 201 12.67 -1.06 -7.95
N LYS A 202 11.38 -1.17 -7.61
CA LYS A 202 10.41 -0.10 -7.84
C LYS A 202 10.43 0.91 -6.69
N ASP A 203 10.20 2.17 -7.04
CA ASP A 203 9.89 3.22 -6.09
C ASP A 203 8.38 3.21 -5.86
N VAL A 204 7.97 3.09 -4.59
CA VAL A 204 6.56 2.96 -4.19
C VAL A 204 6.24 4.04 -3.17
N VAL A 205 5.15 4.77 -3.39
CA VAL A 205 4.60 5.73 -2.43
C VAL A 205 3.25 5.22 -1.93
N ILE A 206 3.10 5.11 -0.60
CA ILE A 206 1.80 4.89 0.04
C ILE A 206 1.35 6.18 0.72
N LEU A 207 0.22 6.72 0.28
CA LEU A 207 -0.52 7.77 0.97
C LEU A 207 -1.58 7.11 1.85
N LEU A 208 -1.42 7.18 3.17
CA LEU A 208 -2.29 6.51 4.13
C LEU A 208 -3.19 7.53 4.85
N ASP A 209 -4.51 7.39 4.69
CA ASP A 209 -5.48 8.15 5.49
C ASP A 209 -6.40 7.20 6.28
N SER A 210 -6.19 6.94 7.57
CA SER A 210 -5.10 7.44 8.42
C SER A 210 -4.43 6.34 9.25
N ILE A 211 -3.15 6.55 9.60
CA ILE A 211 -2.41 5.68 10.51
C ILE A 211 -3.05 5.60 11.91
N THR A 212 -3.72 6.66 12.36
CA THR A 212 -4.39 6.68 13.67
C THR A 212 -5.58 5.72 13.69
N ARG A 213 -6.42 5.73 12.64
CA ARG A 213 -7.54 4.79 12.53
C ARG A 213 -7.06 3.35 12.35
N LEU A 214 -6.01 3.14 11.56
CA LEU A 214 -5.37 1.84 11.43
C LEU A 214 -4.87 1.31 12.78
N ALA A 215 -4.23 2.16 13.60
CA ALA A 215 -3.77 1.77 14.94
C ALA A 215 -4.93 1.38 15.87
N ARG A 216 -6.08 2.08 15.78
CA ARG A 216 -7.30 1.69 16.50
C ARG A 216 -7.84 0.33 16.04
N ALA A 217 -7.82 0.06 14.73
CA ALA A 217 -8.24 -1.22 14.19
C ALA A 217 -7.35 -2.37 14.72
N TYR A 218 -6.02 -2.19 14.76
CA TYR A 218 -5.12 -3.17 15.38
C TYR A 218 -5.40 -3.38 16.88
N ASN A 219 -5.69 -2.30 17.61
CA ASN A 219 -6.04 -2.40 19.03
C ASN A 219 -7.34 -3.18 19.27
N ALA A 220 -8.32 -3.07 18.37
CA ALA A 220 -9.59 -3.80 18.46
C ALA A 220 -9.47 -5.29 18.10
N VAL A 221 -8.51 -5.66 17.25
CA VAL A 221 -8.36 -7.03 16.72
C VAL A 221 -7.36 -7.88 17.54
N ILE A 222 -6.43 -7.25 18.25
CA ILE A 222 -5.42 -7.99 19.01
C ILE A 222 -6.04 -8.69 20.24
N PRO A 223 -5.64 -9.95 20.54
CA PRO A 223 -6.00 -10.56 21.81
C PRO A 223 -5.49 -9.73 22.99
N SER A 224 -6.28 -9.62 24.06
CA SER A 224 -5.89 -8.85 25.23
C SER A 224 -4.61 -9.40 25.87
N SER A 225 -3.64 -8.51 26.12
CA SER A 225 -2.41 -8.82 26.85
C SER A 225 -2.60 -8.81 28.38
N GLY A 226 -3.78 -8.40 28.86
CA GLY A 226 -4.03 -8.12 30.28
C GLY A 226 -3.39 -6.82 30.79
N LYS A 227 -2.68 -6.06 29.93
CA LYS A 227 -2.03 -4.79 30.28
C LYS A 227 -2.52 -3.67 29.35
N VAL A 228 -3.30 -2.76 29.92
CA VAL A 228 -3.85 -1.60 29.21
C VAL A 228 -3.05 -0.35 29.59
N LEU A 229 -2.51 0.33 28.59
CA LEU A 229 -1.81 1.60 28.72
C LEU A 229 -2.81 2.76 28.83
N THR A 230 -2.33 3.93 29.25
CA THR A 230 -3.12 5.16 29.28
C THR A 230 -3.76 5.42 27.90
N GLY A 231 -5.06 5.74 27.89
CA GLY A 231 -5.82 5.94 26.66
C GLY A 231 -6.49 4.68 26.10
N GLY A 232 -6.51 3.56 26.84
CA GLY A 232 -7.26 2.35 26.46
C GLY A 232 -6.58 1.52 25.38
N VAL A 233 -5.26 1.67 25.22
CA VAL A 233 -4.46 0.96 24.21
C VAL A 233 -3.79 -0.24 24.86
N ASP A 234 -3.96 -1.43 24.28
CA ASP A 234 -3.27 -2.62 24.73
C ASP A 234 -1.74 -2.48 24.52
N SER A 235 -0.96 -3.00 25.46
CA SER A 235 0.50 -2.92 25.42
C SER A 235 1.15 -3.45 24.12
N ASN A 236 0.51 -4.40 23.44
CA ASN A 236 0.99 -4.98 22.19
C ASN A 236 0.36 -4.35 20.93
N ALA A 237 -0.70 -3.55 21.06
CA ALA A 237 -1.48 -3.04 19.92
C ALA A 237 -0.65 -2.16 18.98
N LEU A 238 0.31 -1.39 19.50
CA LEU A 238 1.11 -0.45 18.70
C LEU A 238 2.27 -1.10 17.95
N GLN A 239 2.60 -2.37 18.20
CA GLN A 239 3.73 -3.03 17.54
C GLN A 239 3.52 -3.13 16.02
N ARG A 240 2.34 -3.54 15.58
CA ARG A 240 2.03 -3.72 14.15
C ARG A 240 1.93 -2.40 13.38
N PRO A 241 1.21 -1.35 13.87
CA PRO A 241 1.25 -0.03 13.25
C PRO A 241 2.66 0.55 13.14
N LYS A 242 3.49 0.40 14.19
CA LYS A 242 4.90 0.84 14.15
C LYS A 242 5.69 0.10 13.09
N ARG A 243 5.49 -1.22 12.93
CA ARG A 243 6.14 -2.02 11.89
C ARG A 243 5.66 -1.62 10.49
N PHE A 244 4.37 -1.33 10.31
CA PHE A 244 3.81 -0.84 9.05
C PHE A 244 4.48 0.48 8.65
N PHE A 245 4.47 1.48 9.53
CA PHE A 245 5.04 2.79 9.23
C PHE A 245 6.57 2.75 9.12
N GLY A 246 7.22 1.94 9.96
CA GLY A 246 8.67 1.70 9.93
C GLY A 246 9.15 0.85 8.74
N ALA A 247 8.23 0.32 7.93
CA ALA A 247 8.59 -0.37 6.69
C ALA A 247 9.19 0.61 5.68
N ALA A 248 8.71 1.87 5.64
CA ALA A 248 9.25 2.88 4.74
C ALA A 248 10.74 3.17 5.00
N ARG A 249 11.50 3.15 3.91
CA ARG A 249 12.97 3.24 3.86
C ARG A 249 13.43 3.38 2.40
N ASN A 250 14.56 4.04 2.21
CA ASN A 250 15.31 3.97 0.96
C ASN A 250 16.15 2.68 0.96
N ILE A 251 16.38 2.07 -0.21
CA ILE A 251 17.15 0.83 -0.34
C ILE A 251 18.40 1.05 -1.18
N GLU A 252 19.54 0.60 -0.65
CA GLU A 252 20.80 0.60 -1.40
C GLU A 252 20.67 -0.27 -2.67
N ASN A 253 21.12 0.25 -3.82
CA ASN A 253 21.12 -0.43 -5.12
C ASN A 253 19.73 -0.75 -5.72
N GLY A 254 18.67 -0.08 -5.25
CA GLY A 254 17.46 0.17 -6.01
C GLY A 254 16.14 0.00 -5.25
N GLY A 255 15.16 0.79 -5.68
CA GLY A 255 13.81 0.85 -5.12
C GLY A 255 13.74 1.62 -3.81
N SER A 256 12.53 2.03 -3.45
CA SER A 256 12.29 2.74 -2.20
C SER A 256 10.83 2.59 -1.78
N LEU A 257 10.58 2.59 -0.47
CA LEU A 257 9.23 2.63 0.07
C LEU A 257 9.03 3.93 0.84
N THR A 258 8.24 4.82 0.28
CA THR A 258 7.82 6.07 0.93
C THR A 258 6.43 5.87 1.54
N ILE A 259 6.24 6.27 2.80
CA ILE A 259 4.92 6.27 3.45
C ILE A 259 4.66 7.67 4.00
N ILE A 260 3.54 8.27 3.59
CA ILE A 260 3.04 9.57 4.07
C ILE A 260 1.68 9.31 4.71
N ALA A 261 1.53 9.60 6.00
CA ALA A 261 0.35 9.21 6.80
C ALA A 261 -0.29 10.34 7.62
#